data_AF-A0AAN5SG14-F1
#
_entry.id   AF-A0AAN5SG14-F1
#
_cell.length_a   1.000
_cell.length_b   1.000
_cell.length_c   1.000
_cell.angle_alpha   90.00
_cell.angle_beta   90.00
_cell.angle_gamma   90.00
#
_symmetry.space_group_name_H-M   'P 1'
#
loop_
_entity.id
_entity.type
_entity.pdbx_description
1 polymer ?
#
loop_
_entity_poly.entity_id
_entity_poly.type
_entity_poly.pdbx_seq_one_letter_code
_entity_poly.pdbx_strand_id
1 'polypeptide(L)' 'MKVYALYKGEKLLSMGTIFQIAQELNTNINTIRYYGTNTYKRRLAKRKKSNNSRILIELED' A
#
# COMPACT_ATOMS: atom_id res chain seq x y z
N MET A 1 -5.13 -8.77 14.72
CA MET A 1 -3.91 -8.67 13.88
C MET A 1 -4.31 -7.89 12.64
N LYS A 2 -3.64 -6.80 12.29
CA LYS A 2 -4.10 -5.94 11.18
C LYS A 2 -3.74 -6.57 9.84
N VAL A 3 -4.73 -6.73 8.98
CA VAL A 3 -4.56 -7.22 7.60
C VAL A 3 -4.61 -6.03 6.66
N TYR A 4 -3.78 -6.06 5.63
CA TYR A 4 -3.66 -5.01 4.64
C TYR A 4 -3.74 -5.60 3.24
N ALA A 5 -4.24 -4.81 2.29
CA ALA A 5 -4.14 -5.07 0.87
C ALA A 5 -3.30 -3.98 0.21
N LEU A 6 -2.30 -4.38 -0.58
CA LEU A 6 -1.51 -3.47 -1.40
C LEU A 6 -1.99 -3.51 -2.85
N TYR A 7 -2.45 -2.37 -3.35
CA TYR A 7 -2.87 -2.19 -4.74
C TYR A 7 -1.83 -1.43 -5.55
N LYS A 8 -1.85 -1.58 -6.87
CA LYS A 8 -1.24 -0.67 -7.86
C LYS A 8 -2.28 -0.36 -8.93
N GLY A 9 -2.88 0.82 -8.85
CA GLY A 9 -4.10 1.09 -9.60
C GLY A 9 -5.22 0.13 -9.18
N GLU A 10 -5.82 -0.56 -10.14
CA GLU A 10 -6.87 -1.56 -9.92
C GLU A 10 -6.32 -2.97 -9.63
N LYS A 11 -5.00 -3.17 -9.76
CA LYS A 11 -4.39 -4.49 -9.55
C LYS A 11 -4.03 -4.71 -8.08
N LEU A 12 -4.55 -5.78 -7.48
CA LEU A 12 -4.06 -6.29 -6.19
C LEU A 12 -2.65 -6.87 -6.38
N LEU A 13 -1.68 -6.39 -5.60
CA LEU A 13 -0.30 -6.89 -5.62
C LEU A 13 -0.06 -7.96 -4.57
N SER A 14 -0.58 -7.78 -3.35
CA SER A 14 -0.38 -8.68 -2.21
C SER A 14 -1.35 -8.30 -1.10
N MET A 15 -1.66 -9.26 -0.22
CA MET A 15 -2.54 -9.09 0.93
C MET A 15 -1.99 -9.87 2.13
N GLY A 16 -2.12 -9.30 3.33
CA GLY A 16 -1.65 -9.92 4.58
C GLY A 16 -1.14 -8.85 5.54
N THR A 17 -0.24 -9.25 6.43
CA THR A 17 0.48 -8.26 7.27
C THR A 17 1.46 -7.44 6.44
N ILE A 18 1.83 -6.26 6.94
CA ILE A 18 2.89 -5.43 6.34
C ILE A 18 4.19 -6.24 6.12
N PHE A 19 4.53 -7.14 7.05
CA PHE A 19 5.71 -7.98 6.95
C PHE A 19 5.61 -8.99 5.80
N GLN A 20 4.48 -9.70 5.69
CA GLN A 20 4.24 -10.65 4.60
C GLN A 20 4.27 -9.95 3.24
N ILE A 21 3.60 -8.81 3.11
CA ILE A 21 3.59 -8.00 1.87
C ILE A 21 5.01 -7.56 1.50
N ALA A 22 5.80 -7.11 2.48
CA ALA A 22 7.19 -6.70 2.26
C ALA A 22 8.06 -7.86 1.77
N GLN A 23 7.90 -9.04 2.36
CA GLN A 23 8.63 -10.25 1.98
C GLN A 23 8.24 -10.75 0.58
N GLU A 24 6.94 -10.83 0.27
CA GLU A 24 6.44 -11.29 -1.04
C GLU A 24 6.90 -10.38 -2.18
N LEU A 25 6.90 -9.06 -1.95
CA LEU A 25 7.27 -8.07 -2.96
C LEU A 25 8.76 -7.68 -2.93
N ASN A 26 9.57 -8.38 -2.12
CA ASN A 26 10.98 -8.08 -1.88
C ASN A 26 11.24 -6.56 -1.68
N THR A 27 10.39 -5.93 -0.87
CA THR A 27 10.36 -4.47 -0.66
C THR A 27 10.57 -4.16 0.82
N ASN A 28 11.24 -3.06 1.13
CA ASN A 28 11.47 -2.66 2.53
C ASN A 28 10.14 -2.42 3.28
N ILE A 29 10.02 -2.97 4.50
CA ILE A 29 8.87 -2.80 5.41
C ILE A 29 8.46 -1.33 5.57
N ASN A 30 9.43 -0.43 5.70
CA ASN A 30 9.18 1.01 5.84
C ASN A 30 8.51 1.61 4.60
N THR A 31 8.78 1.06 3.41
CA THR A 31 8.14 1.49 2.16
C THR A 31 6.67 1.07 2.14
N ILE A 32 6.37 -0.16 2.57
CA ILE A 32 4.99 -0.64 2.67
C ILE A 32 4.23 0.21 3.71
N ARG A 33 4.79 0.42 4.89
CA ARG A 33 4.22 1.29 5.92
C ARG A 33 3.97 2.70 5.41
N TYR A 34 4.92 3.26 4.65
CA TYR A 34 4.82 4.58 4.07
C TYR A 34 3.60 4.74 3.15
N TYR A 35 3.25 3.72 2.36
CA TYR A 35 2.05 3.76 1.51
C TYR A 35 0.73 3.89 2.28
N GLY A 36 0.68 3.46 3.54
CA GLY A 36 -0.48 3.63 4.41
C GLY A 36 -0.60 5.02 5.05
N THR A 37 0.47 5.83 5.02
CA THR A 37 0.52 7.11 5.75
C THR A 37 -0.36 8.19 5.12
N ASN A 38 -0.91 9.07 5.96
CA ASN A 38 -1.68 10.23 5.51
C ASN A 38 -0.85 11.17 4.62
N THR A 39 0.45 11.31 4.90
CA THR A 39 1.37 12.09 4.06
C THR A 39 1.44 11.55 2.64
N TYR A 40 1.55 10.23 2.49
CA TYR A 40 1.56 9.59 1.17
C TYR A 40 0.22 9.75 0.45
N LYS A 41 -0.91 9.55 1.15
CA LYS A 41 -2.26 9.76 0.59
C LYS A 41 -2.46 11.20 0.09
N ARG A 42 -2.07 12.21 0.88
CA ARG A 42 -2.12 13.62 0.46
C ARG A 42 -1.25 13.90 -0.77
N ARG A 43 -0.06 13.27 -0.85
CA ARG A 43 0.81 13.38 -2.02
C ARG A 43 0.18 12.77 -3.27
N LEU A 44 -0.53 11.65 -3.13
CA LEU A 44 -1.27 11.04 -4.24
C LEU A 44 -2.44 11.90 -4.71
N ALA A 45 -3.20 12.50 -3.79
CA ALA A 45 -4.33 13.37 -4.13
C ALA A 45 -3.91 14.58 -4.98
N LYS A 46 -2.66 15.07 -4.83
CA LYS A 46 -2.11 16.17 -5.64
C LYS A 46 -1.62 15.74 -7.04
N ARG A 47 -1.53 14.43 -7.34
CA ARG A 47 -1.06 13.96 -8.65
C ARG A 47 -2.21 13.94 -9.66
N LYS A 48 -1.99 14.55 -10.83
CA LYS A 48 -2.95 14.54 -11.96
C LYS A 48 -3.23 13.16 -12.55
N LYS A 49 -2.33 12.18 -12.39
CA LYS A 49 -2.51 10.78 -12.83
C LYS A 49 -2.09 9.82 -11.71
N SER A 50 -3.06 9.24 -11.02
CA SER A 50 -2.83 8.32 -9.89
C SER A 50 -2.90 6.84 -10.27
N ASN A 51 -3.37 6.47 -11.47
CA ASN A 51 -3.68 5.08 -11.87
C ASN A 51 -2.54 4.05 -11.73
N ASN A 52 -1.28 4.48 -11.62
CA ASN A 52 -0.13 3.58 -11.42
C ASN A 52 0.48 3.65 -10.00
N SER A 53 -0.19 4.32 -9.07
CA SER A 53 0.29 4.51 -7.71
C SER A 53 0.00 3.30 -6.84
N ARG A 54 0.90 3.00 -5.90
CA ARG A 54 0.70 1.92 -4.93
C ARG A 54 -0.10 2.43 -3.75
N ILE A 55 -1.12 1.73 -3.30
CA ILE A 55 -1.96 2.15 -2.17
C ILE A 55 -2.08 0.99 -1.19
N LEU A 56 -1.79 1.25 0.08
CA LEU A 56 -2.01 0.29 1.16
C LEU A 56 -3.34 0.62 1.84
N ILE A 57 -4.24 -0.37 1.87
CA ILE A 57 -5.55 -0.29 2.51
C ILE A 57 -5.55 -1.26 3.69
N GLU A 58 -5.94 -0.78 4.87
CA GLU A 58 -6.20 -1.65 6.02
C GLU A 58 -7.57 -2.28 5.81
N LEU A 59 -7.64 -3.61 5.90
CA LEU A 59 -8.89 -4.34 5.84
C LEU A 59 -9.38 -4.51 7.28
N GLU A 60 -10.54 -3.94 7.59
CA GLU A 60 -11.27 -4.22 8.82
C GLU A 60 -12.09 -5.51 8.59
N ASP A 61 -12.13 -6.37 9.61
CA ASP A 61 -13.15 -7.43 9.72
C ASP A 61 -14.49 -6.81 10.14
#